data_AF-A0A4Q5QTQ8-F1
#
_entry.id   AF-A0A4Q5QTQ8-F1
#
_cell.length_a   1.000
_cell.length_b   1.000
_cell.length_c   1.000
_cell.angle_alpha   90.00
_cell.angle_beta   90.00
_cell.angle_gamma   90.00
#
_symmetry.space_group_name_H-M   'P 1'
#
loop_
_entity.id
_entity.type
_entity.pdbx_description
1 polymer ?
#
loop_
_entity_poly.entity_id
_entity_poly.type
_entity_poly.pdbx_seq_one_letter_code
_entity_poly.pdbx_strand_id
1 'polypeptide(L)'
;YALFRNLEKLRQNALFNKGVVFVKGLLAGVFSVLKLQNKGLFLFHTVFTWLVYYLLDYLAFFCFPETYGLDMRAGLAVLTFGAFGMAAPVAGGIGPFHVLVQGVLLVYGISKEAGIAYALVVHGAQTLLVVLMGGISFVAVAAADKRGIVEEAEALAHEPLTTE
;
A
#
# COMPACT_ATOMS: atom_id res chain seq x y z
N TYR A 1 -25.91 -19.60 14.59
CA TYR A 1 -26.31 -21.01 14.83
C TYR A 1 -26.41 -21.83 13.54
N ALA A 2 -27.07 -21.36 12.47
CA ALA A 2 -27.19 -22.10 11.19
C ALA A 2 -25.85 -22.31 10.44
N LEU A 3 -24.91 -21.35 10.54
CA LEU A 3 -23.63 -21.39 9.82
C LEU A 3 -22.72 -22.51 10.32
N PHE A 4 -22.66 -22.74 11.64
CA PHE A 4 -21.85 -23.80 12.25
C PHE A 4 -22.40 -25.21 11.99
N ARG A 5 -23.73 -25.36 11.86
CA ARG A 5 -24.37 -26.67 11.64
C ARG A 5 -24.17 -27.23 10.22
N ASN A 6 -23.89 -26.37 9.24
CA ASN A 6 -23.72 -26.74 7.83
C ASN A 6 -22.28 -26.58 7.32
N LEU A 7 -21.29 -26.42 8.22
CA LEU A 7 -19.88 -26.25 7.87
C LEU A 7 -19.34 -27.39 6.99
N GLU A 8 -19.75 -28.64 7.23
CA GLU A 8 -19.29 -29.79 6.43
C GLU A 8 -19.74 -29.72 4.97
N LYS A 9 -20.95 -29.22 4.69
CA LYS A 9 -21.45 -29.04 3.32
C LYS A 9 -20.81 -27.84 2.63
N LEU A 10 -20.52 -26.76 3.37
CA LEU A 10 -19.80 -25.59 2.84
C LEU A 10 -18.34 -25.90 2.52
N ARG A 11 -17.68 -26.76 3.31
CA ARG A 11 -16.28 -27.19 3.11
C ARG A 11 -16.06 -28.06 1.87
N GLN A 12 -17.13 -28.54 1.21
CA GLN A 12 -17.04 -29.24 -0.07
C GLN A 12 -16.90 -28.28 -1.26
N ASN A 13 -17.22 -27.00 -1.09
CA ASN A 13 -17.07 -25.99 -2.15
C ASN A 13 -15.62 -25.45 -2.20
N ALA A 14 -15.00 -25.55 -3.36
CA ALA A 14 -13.63 -25.05 -3.58
C ALA A 14 -13.50 -23.54 -3.30
N LEU A 15 -14.53 -22.75 -3.61
CA LEU A 15 -14.55 -21.30 -3.34
C LEU A 15 -14.58 -20.98 -1.84
N PHE A 16 -15.34 -21.76 -1.05
CA PHE A 16 -15.41 -21.57 0.39
C PHE A 16 -14.05 -21.88 1.04
N ASN A 17 -13.41 -22.98 0.66
CA ASN A 17 -12.08 -23.31 1.17
C ASN A 17 -11.02 -22.27 0.80
N LYS A 18 -11.05 -21.74 -0.44
CA LYS A 18 -10.18 -20.62 -0.84
C LYS A 18 -10.41 -19.37 0.03
N GLY A 19 -11.68 -19.01 0.28
CA GLY A 19 -12.03 -17.89 1.15
C GLY A 19 -11.54 -18.09 2.58
N VAL A 20 -11.70 -19.29 3.15
CA VAL A 20 -11.20 -19.61 4.50
C VAL A 20 -9.68 -19.52 4.57
N VAL A 21 -8.97 -20.05 3.58
CA VAL A 21 -7.49 -19.96 3.53
C VAL A 21 -7.04 -18.50 3.42
N PHE A 22 -7.68 -17.71 2.57
CA PHE A 22 -7.41 -16.27 2.43
C PHE A 22 -7.60 -15.52 3.76
N VAL A 23 -8.76 -15.70 4.43
CA VAL A 23 -9.04 -15.03 5.70
C VAL A 23 -8.06 -15.46 6.79
N LYS A 24 -7.72 -16.76 6.87
CA LYS A 24 -6.71 -17.25 7.81
C LYS A 24 -5.34 -16.61 7.55
N GLY A 25 -4.93 -16.49 6.28
CA GLY A 25 -3.69 -15.82 5.90
C GLY A 25 -3.69 -14.34 6.30
N LEU A 26 -4.79 -13.63 6.02
CA LEU A 26 -4.94 -12.22 6.39
C LEU A 26 -4.84 -12.03 7.91
N LEU A 27 -5.57 -12.83 8.69
CA LEU A 27 -5.52 -12.77 10.15
C LEU A 27 -4.12 -13.12 10.69
N ALA A 28 -3.46 -14.12 10.12
CA ALA A 28 -2.08 -14.45 10.49
C ALA A 28 -1.13 -13.28 10.24
N GLY A 29 -1.32 -12.54 9.14
CA GLY A 29 -0.58 -11.31 8.84
C GLY A 29 -0.89 -10.18 9.83
N VAL A 30 -2.15 -9.95 10.17
CA VAL A 30 -2.52 -8.92 11.17
C VAL A 30 -1.92 -9.24 12.54
N PHE A 31 -2.01 -10.49 12.99
CA PHE A 31 -1.49 -10.90 14.29
C PHE A 31 0.04 -11.09 14.31
N SER A 32 0.73 -11.11 13.16
CA SER A 32 2.20 -11.20 13.12
C SER A 32 2.86 -9.97 13.72
N VAL A 33 2.22 -8.80 13.63
CA VAL A 33 2.67 -7.54 14.25
C VAL A 33 2.87 -7.70 15.76
N LEU A 34 2.07 -8.54 16.42
CA LEU A 34 2.19 -8.81 17.85
C LEU A 34 3.45 -9.60 18.22
N LYS A 35 4.12 -10.22 17.23
CA LYS A 35 5.35 -10.99 17.41
C LYS A 35 6.63 -10.18 17.13
N LEU A 36 6.50 -8.92 16.70
CA LEU A 36 7.67 -8.06 16.46
C LEU A 36 8.36 -7.71 17.79
N GLN A 37 9.68 -7.70 17.79
CA GLN A 37 10.49 -7.22 18.92
C GLN A 37 10.22 -5.73 19.18
N ASN A 38 10.31 -4.88 18.15
CA ASN A 38 10.17 -3.41 18.27
C ASN A 38 8.82 -2.88 17.77
N LYS A 39 7.72 -3.27 18.43
CA LYS A 39 6.34 -2.93 18.04
C LYS A 39 6.07 -1.42 17.95
N GLY A 40 6.62 -0.65 18.90
CA GLY A 40 6.45 0.80 18.95
C GLY A 40 7.07 1.49 17.73
N LEU A 41 8.29 1.11 17.36
CA LEU A 41 8.98 1.66 16.20
C LEU A 41 8.28 1.28 14.88
N PHE A 42 7.80 0.04 14.79
CA PHE A 42 6.98 -0.41 13.65
C PHE A 42 5.70 0.42 13.50
N LEU A 43 4.96 0.62 14.60
CA LEU A 43 3.73 1.43 14.58
C LEU A 43 4.02 2.89 14.22
N PHE A 44 5.10 3.47 14.76
CA PHE A 44 5.53 4.81 14.40
C PHE A 44 5.77 4.93 12.89
N HIS A 45 6.57 4.05 12.30
CA HIS A 45 6.83 4.07 10.85
C HIS A 45 5.56 3.84 10.04
N THR A 46 4.68 2.95 10.48
CA THR A 46 3.39 2.70 9.81
C THR A 46 2.55 3.98 9.77
N VAL A 47 2.33 4.62 10.92
CA VAL A 47 1.57 5.88 11.00
C VAL A 47 2.25 6.99 10.21
N PHE A 48 3.58 7.09 10.28
CA PHE A 48 4.35 8.07 9.53
C PHE A 48 4.17 7.91 8.02
N THR A 49 4.28 6.68 7.49
CA THR A 49 4.05 6.41 6.07
C THR A 49 2.64 6.78 5.63
N TRP A 50 1.61 6.42 6.42
CA TRP A 50 0.24 6.80 6.12
C TRP A 50 0.00 8.31 6.16
N LEU A 51 0.63 9.00 7.12
CA LEU A 51 0.59 10.46 7.19
C LEU A 51 1.24 11.10 5.98
N VAL A 52 2.40 10.60 5.55
CA VAL A 52 3.09 11.10 4.35
C VAL A 52 2.25 10.87 3.10
N TYR A 53 1.61 9.70 2.94
CA TYR A 53 0.70 9.46 1.81
C TYR A 53 -0.51 10.37 1.85
N TYR A 54 -1.12 10.55 3.02
CA TYR A 54 -2.21 11.50 3.19
C TYR A 54 -1.81 12.92 2.79
N LEU A 55 -0.65 13.39 3.27
CA LEU A 55 -0.14 14.72 2.96
C LEU A 55 0.19 14.86 1.48
N LEU A 56 0.72 13.82 0.83
CA LEU A 56 0.98 13.82 -0.60
C LEU A 56 -0.31 14.05 -1.39
N ASP A 57 -1.38 13.31 -1.10
CA ASP A 57 -2.68 13.50 -1.76
C ASP A 57 -3.27 14.88 -1.46
N TYR A 58 -3.30 15.28 -0.19
CA TYR A 58 -3.88 16.57 0.20
C TYR A 58 -3.12 17.76 -0.40
N LEU A 59 -1.78 17.69 -0.42
CA LEU A 59 -0.96 18.75 -1.00
C LEU A 59 -1.06 18.78 -2.53
N ALA A 60 -1.25 17.63 -3.18
CA ALA A 60 -1.43 17.55 -4.63
C ALA A 60 -2.72 18.23 -5.11
N PHE A 61 -3.73 18.40 -4.25
CA PHE A 61 -4.88 19.24 -4.59
C PHE A 61 -4.45 20.65 -4.96
N PHE A 62 -3.45 21.22 -4.29
CA PHE A 62 -2.93 22.55 -4.58
C PHE A 62 -2.09 22.63 -5.87
N CYS A 63 -2.00 21.56 -6.65
CA CYS A 63 -1.43 21.58 -7.99
C CYS A 63 -2.46 21.87 -9.10
N PHE A 64 -3.76 21.70 -8.86
CA PHE A 64 -4.81 21.87 -9.88
C PHE A 64 -5.91 22.85 -9.43
N PRO A 65 -6.24 23.89 -10.24
CA PRO A 65 -7.30 24.83 -9.90
C PRO A 65 -8.64 24.18 -9.56
N GLU A 66 -8.96 23.06 -10.19
CA GLU A 66 -10.19 22.32 -10.01
C GLU A 66 -10.29 21.68 -8.62
N THR A 67 -9.17 21.29 -8.02
CA THR A 67 -9.14 20.58 -6.72
C THR A 67 -8.74 21.48 -5.54
N TYR A 68 -8.38 22.76 -5.77
CA TYR A 68 -7.98 23.71 -4.72
C TYR A 68 -8.97 23.87 -3.57
N GLY A 69 -10.27 23.76 -3.86
CA GLY A 69 -11.34 23.89 -2.88
C GLY A 69 -11.59 22.65 -2.03
N LEU A 70 -10.90 21.54 -2.30
CA LEU A 70 -11.11 20.29 -1.59
C LEU A 70 -10.51 20.32 -0.19
N ASP A 71 -11.27 19.82 0.77
CA ASP A 71 -10.88 19.80 2.17
C ASP A 71 -10.08 18.53 2.53
N MET A 72 -9.68 18.47 3.79
CA MET A 72 -8.97 17.33 4.36
C MET A 72 -9.76 16.00 4.27
N ARG A 73 -11.10 16.07 4.22
CA ARG A 73 -11.93 14.87 4.13
C ARG A 73 -11.87 14.27 2.73
N ALA A 74 -11.84 15.11 1.70
CA ALA A 74 -11.59 14.67 0.34
C ALA A 74 -10.21 14.00 0.21
N GLY A 75 -9.18 14.57 0.85
CA GLY A 75 -7.83 13.98 0.87
C GLY A 75 -7.82 12.59 1.51
N LEU A 76 -8.53 12.41 2.62
CA LEU A 76 -8.64 11.12 3.31
C LEU A 76 -9.41 10.09 2.46
N ALA A 77 -10.45 10.54 1.75
CA ALA A 77 -11.19 9.70 0.82
C ALA A 77 -10.30 9.25 -0.35
N VAL A 78 -9.54 10.17 -0.96
CA VAL A 78 -8.58 9.84 -2.02
C VAL A 78 -7.54 8.83 -1.53
N LEU A 79 -6.95 9.04 -0.35
CA LEU A 79 -6.03 8.07 0.25
C LEU A 79 -6.65 6.69 0.42
N THR A 80 -7.87 6.63 0.96
CA THR A 80 -8.55 5.36 1.27
C THR A 80 -8.85 4.56 0.01
N PHE A 81 -9.47 5.20 -0.99
CA PHE A 81 -9.86 4.53 -2.22
C PHE A 81 -8.67 4.33 -3.18
N GLY A 82 -7.69 5.24 -3.17
CA GLY A 82 -6.41 5.07 -3.84
C GLY A 82 -5.65 3.87 -3.29
N ALA A 83 -5.60 3.69 -1.96
CA ALA A 83 -5.00 2.52 -1.34
C ALA A 83 -5.68 1.21 -1.75
N PHE A 84 -7.01 1.18 -1.88
CA PHE A 84 -7.71 0.01 -2.44
C PHE A 84 -7.34 -0.24 -3.90
N GLY A 85 -7.15 0.82 -4.69
CA GLY A 85 -6.69 0.71 -6.07
C GLY A 85 -5.28 0.12 -6.17
N MET A 86 -4.37 0.56 -5.30
CA MET A 86 -3.02 0.01 -5.20
C MET A 86 -2.98 -1.42 -4.67
N ALA A 87 -3.92 -1.78 -3.79
CA ALA A 87 -4.04 -3.13 -3.24
C ALA A 87 -4.65 -4.15 -4.21
N ALA A 88 -5.23 -3.69 -5.33
CA ALA A 88 -5.74 -4.58 -6.36
C ALA A 88 -4.59 -5.45 -6.92
N PRO A 89 -4.85 -6.72 -7.30
CA PRO A 89 -3.82 -7.65 -7.78
C PRO A 89 -3.43 -7.34 -9.24
N VAL A 90 -2.97 -6.11 -9.49
CA VAL A 90 -2.53 -5.56 -10.78
C VAL A 90 -1.16 -4.92 -10.56
N ALA A 91 -0.25 -5.08 -11.52
CA ALA A 91 1.10 -4.52 -11.42
C ALA A 91 1.05 -3.01 -11.16
N GLY A 92 1.58 -2.60 -9.99
CA GLY A 92 1.63 -1.20 -9.58
C GLY A 92 0.27 -0.51 -9.43
N GLY A 93 -0.85 -1.24 -9.30
CA GLY A 93 -2.18 -0.64 -9.11
C GLY A 93 -2.70 0.20 -10.29
N ILE A 94 -2.03 0.15 -11.45
CA ILE A 94 -2.39 0.95 -12.62
C ILE A 94 -3.76 0.54 -13.15
N GLY A 95 -4.63 1.53 -13.38
CA GLY A 95 -6.04 1.31 -13.73
C GLY A 95 -6.95 1.41 -12.51
N PRO A 96 -6.99 0.43 -11.58
CA PRO A 96 -7.83 0.49 -10.38
C PRO A 96 -7.61 1.74 -9.55
N PHE A 97 -6.36 2.18 -9.35
CA PHE A 97 -6.05 3.45 -8.69
C PHE A 97 -6.75 4.62 -9.38
N HIS A 98 -6.60 4.73 -10.70
CA HIS A 98 -7.13 5.84 -11.49
C HIS A 98 -8.66 5.86 -11.45
N VAL A 99 -9.30 4.70 -11.61
CA VAL A 99 -10.76 4.58 -11.58
C VAL A 99 -11.32 4.97 -10.21
N LEU A 100 -10.68 4.50 -9.12
CA LEU A 100 -11.18 4.75 -7.77
C LEU A 100 -10.94 6.21 -7.34
N VAL A 101 -9.76 6.78 -7.60
CA VAL A 101 -9.49 8.19 -7.28
C VAL A 101 -10.36 9.12 -8.11
N GLN A 102 -10.50 8.88 -9.42
CA GLN A 102 -11.40 9.63 -10.28
C GLN A 102 -12.86 9.52 -9.81
N GLY A 103 -13.29 8.34 -9.38
CA GLY A 103 -14.63 8.11 -8.84
C GLY A 103 -14.90 8.90 -7.57
N VAL A 104 -13.93 8.92 -6.64
CA VAL A 104 -14.04 9.72 -5.41
C VAL A 104 -14.08 11.21 -5.72
N LEU A 105 -13.17 11.71 -6.55
CA LEU A 105 -13.15 13.13 -6.90
C LEU A 105 -14.45 13.57 -7.59
N LEU A 106 -15.07 12.69 -8.39
CA LEU A 106 -16.38 12.94 -8.98
C LEU A 106 -17.48 13.11 -7.92
N VAL A 107 -17.45 12.31 -6.84
CA VAL A 107 -18.37 12.47 -5.70
C VAL A 107 -18.17 13.82 -5.00
N TYR A 108 -16.94 14.34 -4.99
CA TYR A 108 -16.61 15.67 -4.46
C TYR A 108 -16.86 16.81 -5.46
N GLY A 109 -17.49 16.55 -6.60
CA GLY A 109 -17.90 17.56 -7.57
C GLY A 109 -16.82 17.92 -8.61
N ILE A 110 -15.71 17.18 -8.66
CA ILE A 110 -14.66 17.37 -9.66
C ILE A 110 -15.07 16.68 -10.97
N SER A 111 -14.80 17.31 -12.11
CA SER A 111 -15.09 16.69 -13.41
C SER A 111 -14.27 15.40 -13.60
N LYS A 112 -14.77 14.50 -14.44
CA LYS A 112 -14.08 13.25 -14.74
C LYS A 112 -12.70 13.52 -15.33
N GLU A 113 -12.60 14.50 -16.22
CA GLU A 113 -11.37 14.89 -16.91
C GLU A 113 -10.32 15.40 -15.92
N ALA A 114 -10.71 16.29 -14.99
CA ALA A 114 -9.84 16.80 -13.96
C ALA A 114 -9.44 15.71 -12.95
N GLY A 115 -10.36 14.81 -12.59
CA GLY A 115 -10.08 13.67 -11.72
C GLY A 115 -9.07 12.69 -12.32
N ILE A 116 -9.15 12.41 -13.63
CA ILE A 116 -8.15 11.60 -14.34
C ILE A 116 -6.80 12.33 -14.38
N ALA A 117 -6.79 13.63 -14.69
CA ALA A 117 -5.55 14.41 -14.71
C ALA A 117 -4.84 14.40 -13.35
N TYR A 118 -5.60 14.61 -12.27
CA TYR A 118 -5.10 14.51 -10.90
C TYR A 118 -4.51 13.12 -10.61
N ALA A 119 -5.28 12.05 -10.86
CA ALA A 119 -4.85 10.69 -10.57
C ALA A 119 -3.59 10.29 -11.36
N LEU A 120 -3.49 10.73 -12.62
CA LEU A 120 -2.34 10.49 -13.47
C LEU A 120 -1.08 11.18 -12.93
N VAL A 121 -1.18 12.45 -12.53
CA VAL A 121 -0.03 13.19 -12.02
C VAL A 121 0.42 12.64 -10.68
N VAL A 122 -0.50 12.39 -9.75
CA VAL A 122 -0.17 11.86 -8.42
C VAL A 122 0.47 10.47 -8.51
N HIS A 123 -0.19 9.53 -9.21
CA HIS A 123 0.35 8.18 -9.38
C HIS A 123 1.65 8.17 -10.20
N GLY A 124 1.70 8.98 -11.25
CA GLY A 124 2.86 9.11 -12.13
C GLY A 124 4.07 9.68 -11.40
N ALA A 125 3.89 10.73 -10.59
CA ALA A 125 4.96 11.32 -9.79
C ALA A 125 5.49 10.33 -8.75
N GLN A 126 4.60 9.61 -8.05
CA GLN A 126 5.03 8.57 -7.11
C GLN A 126 5.78 7.44 -7.82
N THR A 127 5.28 6.97 -8.96
CA THR A 127 5.94 5.93 -9.76
C THR A 127 7.32 6.38 -10.23
N LEU A 128 7.42 7.63 -10.72
CA LEU A 128 8.69 8.20 -11.15
C LEU A 128 9.69 8.27 -10.00
N LEU A 129 9.26 8.73 -8.81
CA LEU A 129 10.11 8.75 -7.62
C LEU A 129 10.62 7.36 -7.27
N VAL A 130 9.74 6.35 -7.26
CA VAL A 130 10.12 4.95 -6.99
C VAL A 130 11.13 4.45 -8.01
N VAL A 131 10.92 4.72 -9.30
CA VAL A 131 11.86 4.34 -10.37
C VAL A 131 13.22 5.02 -10.20
N LEU A 132 13.24 6.31 -9.88
CA LEU A 132 14.47 7.07 -9.65
C LEU A 132 15.24 6.56 -8.44
N MET A 133 14.56 6.38 -7.29
CA MET A 133 15.19 5.86 -6.08
C MET A 133 15.68 4.42 -6.27
N GLY A 134 14.90 3.58 -6.97
CA GLY A 134 15.30 2.23 -7.34
C GLY A 134 16.54 2.22 -8.24
N GLY A 135 16.60 3.12 -9.23
CA GLY A 135 17.76 3.30 -10.10
C GLY A 135 19.01 3.75 -9.33
N ILE A 136 18.88 4.73 -8.43
CA ILE A 136 19.98 5.17 -7.56
C ILE A 136 20.47 4.02 -6.69
N SER A 137 19.55 3.30 -6.04
CA SER A 137 19.89 2.14 -5.21
C SER A 137 20.61 1.06 -6.02
N PHE A 138 20.17 0.79 -7.25
CA PHE A 138 20.80 -0.19 -8.13
C PHE A 138 22.24 0.21 -8.48
N VAL A 139 22.46 1.47 -8.87
CA VAL A 139 23.81 1.97 -9.18
C VAL A 139 24.69 1.96 -7.94
N ALA A 140 24.17 2.40 -6.78
CA ALA A 140 24.91 2.41 -5.53
C ALA A 140 25.38 1.00 -5.13
N VAL A 141 24.49 0.00 -5.21
CA VAL A 141 24.83 -1.41 -4.91
C VAL A 141 25.79 -1.98 -5.96
N ALA A 142 25.60 -1.66 -7.24
CA ALA A 142 26.48 -2.15 -8.30
C ALA A 142 27.90 -1.58 -8.22
N ALA A 143 28.06 -0.35 -7.71
CA ALA A 143 29.33 0.34 -7.56
C ALA A 143 30.03 0.08 -6.22
N ALA A 144 29.34 -0.46 -5.21
CA ALA A 144 29.91 -0.76 -3.90
C ALA A 144 30.82 -2.00 -3.93
N ASP A 145 31.85 -2.02 -3.07
CA ASP A 145 32.68 -3.22 -2.87
C ASP A 145 31.81 -4.34 -2.31
N LYS A 146 31.71 -5.43 -3.09
CA LYS A 146 30.81 -6.54 -2.81
C LYS A 146 31.19 -7.31 -1.54
N ARG A 147 32.43 -7.17 -1.05
CA ARG A 147 32.87 -7.85 0.18
C ARG A 147 32.05 -7.46 1.41
N GLY A 148 31.88 -6.16 1.67
CA GLY A 148 31.13 -5.68 2.84
C GLY A 148 29.64 -6.00 2.76
N ILE A 149 29.05 -5.92 1.56
CA ILE A 149 27.64 -6.27 1.34
C ILE A 149 27.40 -7.78 1.53
N VAL A 150 28.33 -8.62 1.07
CA VAL A 150 28.24 -10.08 1.27
C VAL A 150 28.45 -10.45 2.74
N GLU A 151 29.41 -9.84 3.42
CA GLU A 151 29.61 -10.02 4.88
C GLU A 151 28.39 -9.59 5.69
N GLU A 152 27.77 -8.46 5.35
CA GLU A 152 26.57 -7.96 6.05
C GLU A 152 25.34 -8.83 5.73
N ALA A 153 25.18 -9.28 4.48
CA ALA A 153 24.10 -10.21 4.11
C ALA A 153 24.27 -11.59 4.76
N GLU A 154 25.50 -12.11 4.87
CA GLU A 154 25.81 -13.35 5.60
C GLU A 154 25.58 -13.17 7.10
N ALA A 155 26.00 -12.03 7.68
CA ALA A 155 25.76 -11.71 9.08
C ALA A 155 24.25 -11.66 9.39
N LEU A 156 23.44 -11.02 8.56
CA LEU A 156 21.98 -10.96 8.70
C LEU A 156 21.29 -12.31 8.47
N ALA A 157 21.86 -13.18 7.64
CA ALA A 157 21.33 -14.53 7.40
C ALA A 157 21.66 -15.50 8.54
N HIS A 158 22.74 -15.24 9.28
CA HIS A 158 23.18 -16.02 10.43
C HIS A 158 22.75 -15.44 11.78
N GLU A 159 22.23 -14.20 11.79
CA GLU A 159 21.58 -13.63 12.96
C GLU A 159 20.28 -14.42 13.24
N PRO A 160 20.15 -15.06 14.42
CA PRO A 160 18.89 -15.69 14.76
C PRO A 160 17.80 -14.62 14.77
N LEU A 161 16.68 -14.87 14.09
CA LEU A 161 15.50 -13.98 14.02
C LEU A 161 14.89 -13.58 15.39
N THR A 162 15.50 -14.02 16.49
CA THR A 162 15.24 -13.64 17.87
C THR A 162 16.55 -13.69 18.65
N THR A 163 17.26 -12.57 18.76
CA THR A 163 18.08 -12.30 19.95
C THR A 163 17.25 -11.39 20.86
N GLU A 164 16.67 -12.04 21.87
CA GLU A 164 15.82 -11.52 22.97
C GLU A 164 14.38 -11.05 22.65
#